data_AF-A0A435G7X6-F1
#
_entry.id   AF-A0A435G7X6-F1
#
_cell.length_a   1.000
_cell.length_b   1.000
_cell.length_c   1.000
_cell.angle_alpha   90.00
_cell.angle_beta   90.00
_cell.angle_gamma   90.00
#
_symmetry.space_group_name_H-M   'P 1'
#
loop_
_entity.id
_entity.type
_entity.pdbx_description
1 polymer ?
#
loop_
_entity_poly.entity_id
_entity_poly.type
_entity_poly.pdbx_seq_one_letter_code
_entity_poly.pdbx_strand_id
1 'polypeptide(L)'
;AIDVAGILLLFGGEAFVPLGGVPLVVVAQVASASAMFAFFFRLQAVGGPVYLSQIGYVAAAVGLFAGTLFLGEHYQLLTWAGALIITAGVFITTRAQSQKA
;
A
#
# COMPACT_ATOMS: atom_id res chain seq x y z
N ALA A 1 6.46 -9.10 -14.15
CA ALA A 1 6.93 -9.70 -15.41
C ALA A 1 5.80 -9.85 -16.42
N ILE A 2 4.65 -10.40 -16.01
CA ILE A 2 3.46 -10.55 -16.86
C ILE A 2 2.90 -9.20 -17.31
N ASP A 3 2.85 -8.19 -16.43
CA ASP A 3 2.34 -6.85 -16.80
C ASP A 3 3.18 -6.17 -17.89
N VAL A 4 4.51 -6.16 -17.75
CA VAL A 4 5.41 -5.53 -18.75
C VAL A 4 5.34 -6.27 -20.09
N ALA A 5 5.31 -7.61 -20.05
CA ALA A 5 5.12 -8.41 -21.26
C ALA A 5 3.76 -8.11 -21.92
N GLY A 6 2.69 -7.98 -21.14
CA GLY A 6 1.36 -7.60 -21.62
C GLY A 6 1.35 -6.22 -22.27
N ILE A 7 1.99 -5.23 -21.64
CA ILE A 7 2.13 -3.87 -22.20
C ILE A 7 2.86 -3.90 -23.55
N LEU A 8 3.98 -4.62 -23.62
CA LEU A 8 4.76 -4.73 -24.85
C LEU A 8 3.99 -5.46 -25.97
N LEU A 9 3.22 -6.50 -25.64
CA LEU A 9 2.43 -7.26 -26.61
C LEU A 9 1.23 -6.47 -27.15
N LEU A 10 0.57 -5.66 -26.31
CA LEU A 10 -0.65 -4.95 -26.69
C LEU A 10 -0.40 -3.54 -27.24
N PHE A 11 0.63 -2.85 -26.75
CA PHE A 11 0.88 -1.42 -27.02
C PHE A 11 2.29 -1.14 -27.55
N GLY A 12 3.19 -2.14 -27.59
CA GLY A 12 4.55 -1.98 -28.08
C GLY A 12 5.43 -1.08 -27.20
N GLY A 13 6.57 -0.63 -27.75
CA GLY A 13 7.51 0.26 -27.07
C GLY A 13 7.00 1.71 -26.91
N GLU A 14 6.05 2.12 -27.74
CA GLU A 14 5.46 3.47 -27.72
C GLU A 14 4.73 3.77 -26.40
N ALA A 15 4.29 2.74 -25.67
CA ALA A 15 3.68 2.86 -24.35
C ALA A 15 4.56 3.59 -23.32
N PHE A 16 5.88 3.62 -23.53
CA PHE A 16 6.83 4.27 -22.63
C PHE A 16 7.19 5.71 -23.02
N VAL A 17 6.79 6.18 -24.21
CA VAL A 17 7.06 7.54 -24.68
C VAL A 17 6.57 8.62 -23.72
N PRO A 18 5.37 8.52 -23.10
CA PRO A 18 4.89 9.53 -22.15
C PRO A 18 5.77 9.69 -20.91
N LEU A 19 6.53 8.66 -20.53
CA LEU A 19 7.41 8.70 -19.36
C LEU A 19 8.52 9.75 -19.52
N GLY A 20 8.98 9.98 -20.75
CA GLY A 20 9.95 11.02 -21.07
C GLY A 20 9.42 12.44 -20.84
N GLY A 21 8.09 12.63 -20.84
CA GLY A 21 7.45 13.91 -20.58
C GLY A 21 7.34 14.29 -19.10
N VAL A 22 7.53 13.33 -18.18
CA VAL A 22 7.38 13.53 -16.73
C VAL A 22 8.49 12.85 -15.91
N PRO A 23 9.78 13.09 -16.22
CA PRO A 23 10.89 12.29 -15.70
C PRO A 23 11.00 12.33 -14.17
N LEU A 24 10.70 13.48 -13.55
CA LEU A 24 10.74 13.60 -12.09
C LEU A 24 9.65 12.75 -11.41
N VAL A 25 8.44 12.70 -11.99
CA VAL A 25 7.34 11.88 -11.48
C VAL A 25 7.68 10.40 -11.61
N VAL A 26 8.32 10.01 -12.73
CA VAL A 26 8.79 8.64 -12.94
C VAL A 26 9.81 8.25 -11.88
N VAL A 27 10.82 9.08 -11.63
CA VAL A 27 11.82 8.82 -10.58
C VAL A 27 11.18 8.76 -9.20
N ALA A 28 10.27 9.67 -8.88
CA ALA A 28 9.53 9.66 -7.63
C ALA A 28 8.70 8.37 -7.47
N GLN A 29 8.05 7.90 -8.54
CA GLN A 29 7.32 6.63 -8.53
C GLN A 29 8.25 5.44 -8.30
N VAL A 30 9.36 5.35 -9.03
CA VAL A 30 10.35 4.28 -8.86
C VAL A 30 10.88 4.25 -7.43
N ALA A 31 11.20 5.43 -6.86
CA ALA A 31 11.66 5.55 -5.48
C ALA A 31 10.57 5.12 -4.49
N SER A 32 9.34 5.60 -4.66
CA SER A 32 8.19 5.26 -3.81
C SER A 32 7.87 3.76 -3.84
N ALA A 33 7.80 3.16 -5.03
CA ALA A 33 7.53 1.73 -5.20
C ALA A 33 8.65 0.87 -4.60
N SER A 34 9.91 1.26 -4.82
CA SER A 34 11.06 0.59 -4.21
C SER A 34 11.03 0.67 -2.69
N ALA A 35 10.73 1.85 -2.14
CA ALA A 35 10.61 2.06 -0.71
C ALA A 35 9.48 1.22 -0.10
N MET A 36 8.33 1.13 -0.76
CA MET A 36 7.20 0.28 -0.33
C MET A 36 7.64 -1.17 -0.14
N PHE A 37 8.35 -1.77 -1.10
CA PHE A 37 8.88 -3.13 -0.97
C PHE A 37 9.93 -3.24 0.14
N ALA A 38 10.85 -2.27 0.25
CA ALA A 38 11.86 -2.26 1.30
C ALA A 38 11.22 -2.27 2.71
N PHE A 39 10.21 -1.44 2.94
CA PHE A 39 9.46 -1.42 4.20
C PHE A 39 8.65 -2.70 4.40
N PHE A 40 7.98 -3.18 3.35
CA PHE A 40 7.19 -4.41 3.40
C PHE A 40 8.06 -5.60 3.83
N PHE A 41 9.19 -5.84 3.16
CA PHE A 41 10.10 -6.92 3.52
C PHE A 41 10.71 -6.74 4.90
N ARG A 42 11.06 -5.50 5.29
CA ARG A 42 11.57 -5.23 6.64
C ARG A 42 10.53 -5.59 7.70
N LEU A 43 9.27 -5.21 7.51
CA LEU A 43 8.16 -5.54 8.41
C LEU A 43 7.89 -7.05 8.44
N GLN A 44 7.96 -7.73 7.30
CA GLN A 44 7.83 -9.19 7.23
C GLN A 44 8.94 -9.91 8.01
N ALA A 45 10.18 -9.41 7.95
CA ALA A 45 11.32 -10.01 8.63
C ALA A 45 11.23 -9.88 10.17
N VAL A 46 10.68 -8.77 10.69
CA VAL A 46 10.61 -8.52 12.15
C VAL A 46 9.29 -8.92 12.80
N GLY A 47 8.20 -8.97 12.03
CA GLY A 47 6.84 -9.02 12.59
C GLY A 47 6.32 -10.41 12.96
N GLY A 48 6.96 -11.49 12.51
CA GLY A 48 6.37 -12.83 12.64
C GLY A 48 5.03 -12.97 11.89
N PRO A 49 4.36 -14.13 12.01
CA PRO A 49 3.22 -14.48 11.14
C PRO A 49 2.00 -13.56 11.30
N VAL A 50 1.80 -12.95 12.47
CA VAL A 50 0.61 -12.13 12.76
C VAL A 50 0.75 -10.70 12.25
N TYR A 51 1.89 -10.04 12.44
CA TYR A 51 2.11 -8.72 11.85
C TYR A 51 2.07 -8.79 10.32
N LEU A 52 2.59 -9.87 9.73
CA LEU A 52 2.57 -10.09 8.29
C LEU A 52 1.14 -10.09 7.73
N SER A 53 0.19 -10.68 8.44
CA SER A 53 -1.24 -10.65 8.08
C SER A 53 -1.90 -9.28 8.33
N GLN A 54 -1.35 -8.44 9.21
CA GLN A 54 -1.94 -7.16 9.59
C GLN A 54 -1.47 -5.96 8.77
N ILE A 55 -0.36 -6.07 8.03
CA ILE A 55 0.16 -4.98 7.20
C ILE A 55 -0.92 -4.46 6.23
N GLY A 56 -1.69 -5.37 5.61
CA GLY A 56 -2.76 -4.99 4.68
C GLY A 56 -3.91 -4.22 5.32
N TYR A 57 -4.27 -4.56 6.57
CA TYR A 57 -5.29 -3.86 7.34
C TYR A 57 -4.89 -2.42 7.66
N VAL A 58 -3.63 -2.22 8.06
CA VAL A 58 -3.09 -0.88 8.31
C VAL A 58 -2.99 -0.08 7.01
N ALA A 59 -2.54 -0.71 5.92
CA ALA A 59 -2.45 -0.07 4.61
C ALA A 59 -3.82 0.42 4.12
N ALA A 60 -4.90 -0.37 4.31
CA ALA A 60 -6.25 0.03 3.95
C ALA A 60 -6.74 1.25 4.74
N ALA A 61 -6.50 1.30 6.05
CA ALA A 61 -6.87 2.44 6.88
C ALA A 61 -6.09 3.71 6.47
N VAL A 62 -4.78 3.61 6.27
CA VAL A 62 -3.93 4.73 5.81
C VAL A 62 -4.35 5.19 4.41
N GLY A 63 -4.67 4.26 3.50
CA GLY A 63 -5.16 4.56 2.16
C GLY A 63 -6.47 5.36 2.19
N LEU A 64 -7.42 4.99 3.06
CA LEU A 64 -8.67 5.74 3.23
C LEU A 64 -8.43 7.19 3.66
N PHE A 65 -7.54 7.41 4.64
CA PHE A 65 -7.16 8.76 5.07
C PHE A 65 -6.47 9.53 3.94
N ALA A 66 -5.54 8.89 3.22
CA ALA A 66 -4.82 9.53 2.14
C ALA A 66 -5.74 9.93 0.98
N GLY A 67 -6.66 9.04 0.58
CA GLY A 67 -7.68 9.32 -0.42
C GLY A 67 -8.59 10.48 -0.04
N THR A 68 -9.04 10.51 1.21
CA THR A 68 -9.88 11.60 1.72
C THR A 68 -9.14 12.95 1.74
N LEU A 69 -7.89 12.98 2.23
CA LEU A 69 -7.16 14.23 2.47
C LEU A 69 -6.44 14.77 1.22
N PHE A 70 -5.85 13.89 0.41
CA PHE A 70 -5.00 14.30 -0.71
C PHE A 70 -5.69 14.17 -2.07
N LEU A 71 -6.66 13.26 -2.22
CA LEU A 71 -7.39 13.05 -3.47
C LEU A 71 -8.79 13.68 -3.46
N GLY A 72 -9.25 14.19 -2.31
CA GLY A 72 -10.56 14.81 -2.14
C GLY A 72 -11.72 13.82 -2.23
N GLU A 73 -11.48 12.54 -1.96
CA GLU A 73 -12.49 11.50 -2.06
C GLU A 73 -13.51 11.58 -0.92
N HIS A 74 -14.78 11.38 -1.25
CA HIS A 74 -15.88 11.36 -0.28
C HIS A 74 -16.36 9.94 -0.04
N TYR A 75 -15.92 9.36 1.08
CA TYR A 75 -16.31 8.02 1.49
C TYR A 75 -17.56 8.02 2.37
N GLN A 76 -18.39 6.98 2.23
CA GLN A 76 -19.55 6.80 3.09
C GLN A 76 -19.13 6.56 4.55
N LEU A 77 -19.99 6.94 5.50
CA LEU A 77 -19.78 6.70 6.94
C LEU A 77 -19.54 5.22 7.25
N LEU A 78 -20.10 4.31 6.45
CA LEU A 78 -19.87 2.87 6.60
C LEU A 78 -18.41 2.47 6.35
N THR A 79 -17.73 3.12 5.41
CA THR A 79 -16.30 2.90 5.13
C THR A 79 -15.44 3.33 6.32
N TRP A 80 -15.80 4.46 6.95
CA TRP A 80 -15.15 4.95 8.16
C TRP A 80 -15.38 4.02 9.37
N ALA A 81 -16.59 3.48 9.51
CA ALA A 81 -16.88 2.47 10.53
C ALA A 81 -16.01 1.21 10.31
N GLY A 82 -15.85 0.76 9.07
CA GLY A 82 -14.93 -0.33 8.73
C GLY A 82 -13.48 -0.03 9.12
N ALA A 83 -12.99 1.17 8.84
CA ALA A 83 -11.64 1.58 9.22
C ALA A 83 -11.42 1.59 10.75
N LEU A 84 -12.42 2.03 11.52
CA LEU A 84 -12.39 1.98 12.99
C LEU A 84 -12.32 0.54 13.51
N ILE A 85 -13.14 -0.36 12.96
CA ILE A 85 -13.15 -1.79 13.34
C ILE A 85 -11.79 -2.43 13.06
N ILE A 86 -11.23 -2.18 11.87
CA ILE A 86 -9.92 -2.69 11.47
C ILE A 86 -8.83 -2.19 12.44
N THR A 87 -8.82 -0.90 12.74
CA THR A 87 -7.83 -0.28 13.64
C THR A 87 -7.92 -0.87 15.04
N ALA A 88 -9.14 -1.04 15.57
CA ALA A 88 -9.37 -1.68 16.87
C ALA A 88 -8.87 -3.13 16.88
N GLY A 89 -9.15 -3.90 15.83
CA GLY A 89 -8.72 -5.29 15.70
C GLY A 89 -7.19 -5.45 15.68
N VAL A 90 -6.48 -4.57 14.95
CA VAL A 90 -5.01 -4.52 14.96
C VAL A 90 -4.50 -4.22 16.36
N PHE A 91 -5.03 -3.17 17.00
CA PHE A 91 -4.58 -2.76 18.34
C PHE A 91 -4.74 -3.86 19.40
N ILE A 92 -5.90 -4.52 19.43
CA ILE A 92 -6.20 -5.64 20.34
C ILE A 92 -5.20 -6.77 20.12
N THR A 93 -4.98 -7.14 18.85
CA THR A 93 -4.13 -8.30 18.52
C THR A 93 -2.66 -8.00 18.82
N THR A 94 -2.17 -6.80 18.52
CA THR A 94 -0.82 -6.36 18.86
C THR A 94 -0.59 -6.39 20.38
N ARG A 95 -1.54 -5.89 21.18
CA ARG A 95 -1.49 -5.94 22.65
C ARG A 95 -1.46 -7.38 23.18
N ALA A 96 -2.32 -8.25 22.66
CA ALA A 96 -2.40 -9.65 23.08
C ALA A 96 -1.14 -10.45 22.75
N GLN A 97 -0.49 -10.14 21.61
CA GLN A 97 0.78 -10.75 21.24
C GLN A 97 1.92 -10.30 22.16
N SER A 98 1.97 -9.01 22.51
CA SER A 98 2.98 -8.47 23.43
C SER A 98 2.87 -8.99 24.87
N GLN A 99 1.73 -9.57 25.27
CA GLN A 99 1.53 -10.17 26.59
C GLN A 99 1.90 -11.66 26.66
N LYS A 100 2.04 -12.33 25.50
CA LYS A 100 2.43 -13.75 25.41
C LYS A 100 3.93 -13.96 25.20
N ALA A 101 4.66 -12.91 24.85
CA ALA A 101 6.13 -12.87 24.79
C ALA A 101 6.70 -12.49 26.16
#